data_AF-A0A6H2GWS4-F1
#
_entry.id   AF-A0A6H2GWS4-F1
#
_cell.length_a   1.000
_cell.length_b   1.000
_cell.length_c   1.000
_cell.angle_alpha   90.00
_cell.angle_beta   90.00
_cell.angle_gamma   90.00
#
_symmetry.space_group_name_H-M   'P 1'
#
loop_
_entity.id
_entity.type
_entity.pdbx_description
1 polymer ?
#
loop_
_entity_poly.entity_id
_entity_poly.type
_entity_poly.pdbx_seq_one_letter_code
_entity_poly.pdbx_strand_id
1 'polypeptide(L)'
;MYQRLSSVLFPIMTLLLIGAAYWGYQEHQEKNSILIKAENQYQKAFHELSYHMDRLQHQLGTTLAVNAGSQNFQRKSLVNVWRLTSQAQSEINQLPVRMMPFQKTGDFLSHISNFAYKASMRDLTKQPLSDGEMKTMQTLFDKSSEINRDLEQVQSKVLQDKLRWMDVETALAADREQSGNAIVEGFKTVDSKVGQYDSIDWGPTVSSLYEKRTVSMLSGKPVTAADVKRKAAAFLGLGSDAPIKVTENGKGTPYASYSAVVEKGSGKDIAMDFTYRGGDLLWFVKPRDIADKKLQLAEARSSAAEFLDKHGYKQMEPVTYDEFGNEGVFTYVAKQDGVLLYPDKITVKVALDNGEIVGLQAGDYVYAHKKRDLAKPALAESEARKGLTQAMGGKAGRLALIKNEDNEEVLCYEYKGKSNGFAYRVYMNAETGAEEAVEEIPEA
;
A
#
# COMPACT_ATOMS: atom_id res chain seq x y z
N MET A 1 63.48 -42.53 -7.24
CA MET A 1 62.42 -41.90 -6.40
C MET A 1 61.42 -41.09 -7.26
N TYR A 2 61.88 -40.21 -8.14
CA TYR A 2 61.01 -39.42 -9.05
C TYR A 2 60.14 -40.25 -10.02
N GLN A 3 60.64 -41.36 -10.57
CA GLN A 3 59.84 -42.22 -11.47
C GLN A 3 58.62 -42.84 -10.79
N ARG A 4 58.74 -43.26 -9.51
CA ARG A 4 57.64 -43.88 -8.76
C ARG A 4 56.57 -42.85 -8.33
N LEU A 5 56.99 -41.61 -8.04
CA LEU A 5 56.07 -40.53 -7.72
C LEU A 5 55.29 -40.10 -8.98
N SER A 6 55.99 -39.91 -10.10
CA SER A 6 55.40 -39.50 -11.38
C SER A 6 54.40 -40.52 -11.92
N SER A 7 54.67 -41.82 -11.77
CA SER A 7 53.77 -42.90 -12.21
C SER A 7 52.42 -42.94 -11.47
N VAL A 8 52.32 -42.34 -10.28
CA VAL A 8 51.07 -42.26 -9.49
C VAL A 8 50.43 -40.88 -9.59
N LEU A 9 51.22 -39.80 -9.60
CA LEU A 9 50.71 -38.43 -9.69
C LEU A 9 50.08 -38.12 -11.05
N PHE A 10 50.68 -38.62 -12.14
CA PHE A 10 50.22 -38.29 -13.50
C PHE A 10 48.81 -38.83 -13.81
N PRO A 11 48.45 -40.09 -13.48
CA PRO A 11 47.08 -40.57 -13.62
C PRO A 11 46.07 -39.79 -12.77
N ILE A 12 46.41 -39.46 -11.52
CA ILE A 12 45.52 -38.71 -10.61
C ILE A 12 45.28 -37.30 -11.15
N MET A 13 46.34 -36.60 -11.57
CA MET A 13 46.24 -35.26 -12.15
C MET A 13 45.48 -35.27 -13.48
N THR A 14 45.62 -36.34 -14.27
CA THR A 14 44.84 -36.53 -15.50
C THR A 14 43.35 -36.72 -15.19
N LEU A 15 43.00 -37.52 -14.18
CA LEU A 15 41.61 -37.69 -13.74
C LEU A 15 41.00 -36.37 -13.20
N LEU A 16 41.77 -35.60 -12.44
CA LEU A 16 41.34 -34.27 -11.97
C LEU A 16 41.12 -33.30 -13.13
N LEU A 17 42.00 -33.29 -14.14
CA LEU A 17 41.83 -32.47 -15.34
C LEU A 17 40.59 -32.87 -16.15
N ILE A 18 40.33 -34.17 -16.31
CA ILE A 18 39.12 -34.68 -16.97
C ILE A 18 37.88 -34.27 -16.18
N GLY A 19 37.90 -34.41 -14.85
CA GLY A 19 36.80 -33.99 -13.98
C GLY A 19 36.53 -32.49 -14.06
N ALA A 20 37.57 -31.65 -14.04
CA ALA A 20 37.43 -30.20 -14.19
C ALA A 20 36.92 -29.80 -15.58
N ALA A 21 37.38 -30.47 -16.65
CA ALA A 21 36.89 -30.24 -18.01
C ALA A 21 35.41 -30.64 -18.17
N TYR A 22 35.01 -31.78 -17.59
CA TYR A 22 33.62 -32.23 -17.59
C TYR A 22 32.71 -31.28 -16.79
N TRP A 23 33.13 -30.91 -15.58
CA TRP A 23 32.39 -29.95 -14.75
C TRP A 23 32.28 -28.58 -15.43
N GLY A 24 33.38 -28.07 -16.00
CA GLY A 24 33.36 -26.81 -16.76
C GLY A 24 32.46 -26.87 -17.99
N TYR A 25 32.38 -28.02 -18.66
CA TYR A 25 31.45 -28.23 -19.78
C TYR A 25 29.99 -28.28 -19.32
N GLN A 26 29.70 -28.98 -18.22
CA GLN A 26 28.35 -29.05 -17.65
C GLN A 26 27.89 -27.67 -17.17
N GLU A 27 28.73 -26.95 -16.42
CA GLU A 27 28.47 -25.59 -15.95
C GLU A 27 28.21 -24.64 -17.14
N HIS A 28 28.99 -24.77 -18.21
CA HIS A 28 28.78 -23.98 -19.44
C HIS A 28 27.42 -24.28 -20.10
N GLN A 29 27.01 -25.55 -20.15
CA GLN A 29 25.69 -25.93 -20.67
C GLN A 29 24.54 -25.41 -19.80
N GLU A 30 24.64 -25.59 -18.47
CA GLU A 30 23.62 -25.11 -17.53
C GLU A 30 23.47 -23.60 -17.61
N LYS A 31 24.59 -22.86 -17.61
CA LYS A 31 24.61 -21.41 -17.79
C LYS A 31 23.95 -20.99 -19.11
N ASN A 32 24.31 -21.61 -20.24
CA ASN A 32 23.69 -21.27 -21.53
C ASN A 32 22.19 -21.57 -21.53
N SER A 33 21.76 -22.66 -20.90
CA SER A 33 20.33 -23.00 -20.79
C SER A 33 19.55 -21.98 -19.98
N ILE A 34 20.14 -21.45 -18.90
CA ILE A 34 19.55 -20.40 -18.07
C ILE A 34 19.46 -19.10 -18.86
N LEU A 35 20.53 -18.71 -19.57
CA LEU A 35 20.54 -17.51 -20.41
C LEU A 35 19.48 -17.56 -21.52
N ILE A 36 19.33 -18.70 -22.19
CA ILE A 36 18.29 -18.88 -23.22
C ILE A 36 16.89 -18.80 -22.60
N LYS A 37 16.67 -19.41 -21.43
CA LYS A 37 15.38 -19.34 -20.74
C LYS A 37 15.04 -17.90 -20.32
N ALA A 38 16.01 -17.17 -19.79
CA ALA A 38 15.85 -15.78 -19.40
C ALA A 38 15.58 -14.88 -20.62
N GLU A 39 16.33 -15.06 -21.71
CA GLU A 39 16.12 -14.36 -22.98
C GLU A 39 14.69 -14.61 -23.52
N ASN A 40 14.25 -15.86 -23.57
CA ASN A 40 12.90 -16.22 -24.03
C ASN A 40 11.82 -15.62 -23.12
N GLN A 41 12.05 -15.62 -21.80
CA GLN A 41 11.14 -15.03 -20.82
C GLN A 41 11.01 -13.52 -21.02
N TYR A 42 12.11 -12.80 -21.25
CA TYR A 42 12.09 -11.36 -21.52
C TYR A 42 11.43 -11.02 -22.85
N GLN A 43 11.75 -11.76 -23.91
CA GLN A 43 11.09 -11.59 -25.21
C GLN A 43 9.58 -11.83 -25.10
N LYS A 44 9.17 -12.88 -24.40
CA LYS A 44 7.76 -13.17 -24.15
C LYS A 44 7.10 -12.07 -23.34
N ALA A 45 7.68 -11.67 -22.20
CA ALA A 45 7.12 -10.63 -21.33
C ALA A 45 6.97 -9.30 -22.09
N PHE A 46 7.95 -8.92 -22.90
CA PHE A 46 7.86 -7.72 -23.72
C PHE A 46 6.78 -7.80 -24.81
N HIS A 47 6.68 -8.95 -25.50
CA HIS A 47 5.65 -9.16 -26.50
C HIS A 47 4.24 -9.13 -25.90
N GLU A 48 4.02 -9.80 -24.77
CA GLU A 48 2.76 -9.80 -24.04
C GLU A 48 2.41 -8.41 -23.49
N LEU A 49 3.41 -7.65 -23.02
CA LEU A 49 3.23 -6.25 -22.63
C LEU A 49 2.72 -5.40 -23.81
N SER A 50 3.42 -5.46 -24.95
CA SER A 50 3.03 -4.73 -26.17
C SER A 50 1.61 -5.10 -26.61
N TYR A 51 1.30 -6.40 -26.60
CA TYR A 51 -0.04 -6.91 -26.90
C TYR A 51 -1.10 -6.38 -25.93
N HIS A 52 -0.89 -6.47 -24.62
CA HIS A 52 -1.89 -5.99 -23.65
C HIS A 52 -2.05 -4.47 -23.67
N MET A 53 -0.99 -3.72 -23.99
CA MET A 53 -1.07 -2.27 -24.16
C MET A 53 -1.87 -1.88 -25.42
N ASP A 54 -1.71 -2.59 -26.53
CA ASP A 54 -2.56 -2.46 -27.73
C ASP A 54 -4.03 -2.76 -27.41
N ARG A 55 -4.27 -3.91 -26.76
CA ARG A 55 -5.63 -4.31 -26.34
C ARG A 55 -6.23 -3.32 -25.37
N LEU A 56 -5.44 -2.76 -24.47
CA LEU A 56 -5.88 -1.72 -23.52
C LEU A 56 -6.34 -0.47 -24.27
N GLN A 57 -5.55 0.05 -25.20
CA GLN A 57 -5.94 1.19 -26.03
C GLN A 57 -7.24 0.90 -26.78
N HIS A 58 -7.35 -0.26 -27.43
CA HIS A 58 -8.57 -0.65 -28.13
C HIS A 58 -9.79 -0.74 -27.20
N GLN A 59 -9.60 -1.27 -25.99
CA GLN A 59 -10.68 -1.37 -25.01
C GLN A 59 -11.11 0.00 -24.48
N LEU A 60 -10.17 0.93 -24.25
CA LEU A 60 -10.47 2.32 -23.90
C LEU A 60 -11.26 3.02 -25.02
N GLY A 61 -10.80 2.90 -26.27
CA GLY A 61 -11.49 3.44 -27.43
C GLY A 61 -12.89 2.84 -27.63
N THR A 62 -13.04 1.54 -27.40
CA THR A 62 -14.34 0.86 -27.43
C THR A 62 -15.27 1.42 -26.35
N THR A 63 -14.75 1.66 -25.14
CA THR A 63 -15.54 2.23 -24.03
C THR A 63 -16.01 3.64 -24.35
N LEU A 64 -15.16 4.47 -24.97
CA LEU A 64 -15.47 5.83 -25.41
C LEU A 64 -16.50 5.88 -26.54
N ALA A 65 -16.52 4.89 -27.43
CA ALA A 65 -17.44 4.83 -28.58
C ALA A 65 -18.86 4.34 -28.22
N VAL A 66 -19.03 3.79 -27.02
CA VAL A 66 -20.30 3.21 -26.58
C VAL A 66 -21.28 4.30 -26.17
N ASN A 67 -22.56 4.11 -26.50
CA ASN A 67 -23.64 5.01 -26.09
C ASN A 67 -23.64 5.20 -24.56
N ALA A 68 -23.78 6.45 -24.10
CA ALA A 68 -23.84 6.79 -22.67
C ALA A 68 -24.92 6.04 -21.89
N GLY A 69 -26.00 5.62 -22.55
CA GLY A 69 -27.09 4.82 -21.97
C GLY A 69 -26.80 3.31 -21.89
N SER A 70 -25.66 2.83 -22.37
CA SER A 70 -25.29 1.40 -22.36
C SER A 70 -24.44 1.05 -21.13
N GLN A 71 -24.94 1.35 -19.93
CA GLN A 71 -24.15 1.29 -18.69
C GLN A 71 -23.59 -0.11 -18.40
N ASN A 72 -24.34 -1.18 -18.70
CA ASN A 72 -23.87 -2.56 -18.56
C ASN A 72 -22.66 -2.86 -19.46
N PHE A 73 -22.62 -2.29 -20.67
CA PHE A 73 -21.51 -2.46 -21.57
C PHE A 73 -20.30 -1.65 -21.11
N GLN A 74 -20.51 -0.40 -20.68
CA GLN A 74 -19.45 0.43 -20.09
C GLN A 74 -18.81 -0.26 -18.88
N ARG A 75 -19.61 -0.82 -17.98
CA ARG A 75 -19.13 -1.60 -16.83
C ARG A 75 -18.24 -2.77 -17.26
N LYS A 76 -18.72 -3.61 -18.20
CA LYS A 76 -17.92 -4.74 -18.74
C LYS A 76 -16.63 -4.26 -19.39
N SER A 77 -16.68 -3.11 -20.05
CA SER A 77 -15.52 -2.54 -20.73
C SER A 77 -14.48 -2.06 -19.73
N LEU A 78 -14.90 -1.40 -18.65
CA LEU A 78 -14.02 -0.99 -17.56
C LEU A 78 -13.42 -2.20 -16.81
N VAL A 79 -14.18 -3.28 -16.57
CA VAL A 79 -13.61 -4.54 -16.05
C VAL A 79 -12.51 -5.09 -16.96
N ASN A 80 -12.69 -5.02 -18.29
CA ASN A 80 -11.66 -5.44 -19.23
C ASN A 80 -10.44 -4.51 -19.21
N VAL A 81 -10.62 -3.18 -19.07
CA VAL A 81 -9.52 -2.23 -18.88
C VAL A 81 -8.72 -2.56 -17.62
N TRP A 82 -9.40 -2.83 -16.50
CA TRP A 82 -8.77 -3.25 -15.24
C TRP A 82 -7.97 -4.56 -15.40
N ARG A 83 -8.55 -5.56 -16.08
CA ARG A 83 -7.88 -6.84 -16.34
C ARG A 83 -6.63 -6.66 -17.21
N LEU A 84 -6.74 -5.95 -18.32
CA LEU A 84 -5.65 -5.73 -19.29
C LEU A 84 -4.49 -4.93 -18.67
N THR A 85 -4.80 -3.89 -17.88
CA THR A 85 -3.78 -3.10 -17.17
C THR A 85 -3.07 -3.92 -16.11
N SER A 86 -3.78 -4.79 -15.40
CA SER A 86 -3.18 -5.68 -14.39
C SER A 86 -2.26 -6.73 -15.04
N GLN A 87 -2.61 -7.23 -16.22
CA GLN A 87 -1.71 -8.08 -17.02
C GLN A 87 -0.46 -7.30 -17.41
N ALA A 88 -0.62 -6.14 -18.06
CA ALA A 88 0.51 -5.29 -18.47
C ALA A 88 1.49 -4.99 -17.31
N GLN A 89 0.99 -4.71 -16.11
CA GLN A 89 1.83 -4.54 -14.92
C GLN A 89 2.62 -5.80 -14.56
N SER A 90 1.97 -6.97 -14.61
CA SER A 90 2.63 -8.26 -14.37
C SER A 90 3.74 -8.53 -15.39
N GLU A 91 3.52 -8.17 -16.65
CA GLU A 91 4.55 -8.34 -17.69
C GLU A 91 5.72 -7.36 -17.52
N ILE A 92 5.47 -6.11 -17.15
CA ILE A 92 6.55 -5.16 -16.79
C ILE A 92 7.40 -5.73 -15.66
N ASN A 93 6.79 -6.31 -14.63
CA ASN A 93 7.48 -6.91 -13.49
C ASN A 93 8.33 -8.14 -13.85
N GLN A 94 8.10 -8.75 -15.01
CA GLN A 94 8.86 -9.90 -15.51
C GLN A 94 10.05 -9.51 -16.41
N LEU A 95 10.13 -8.25 -16.83
CA LEU A 95 11.32 -7.71 -17.51
C LEU A 95 12.50 -7.63 -16.53
N PRO A 96 13.75 -7.39 -16.96
CA PRO A 96 14.87 -7.20 -16.03
C PRO A 96 14.71 -5.86 -15.26
N VAL A 97 13.83 -5.87 -14.25
CA VAL A 97 13.28 -4.69 -13.55
C VAL A 97 14.28 -4.04 -12.60
N ARG A 98 15.30 -4.77 -12.14
CA ARG A 98 16.24 -4.23 -11.13
C ARG A 98 17.06 -3.04 -11.62
N MET A 99 17.08 -2.73 -12.93
CA MET A 99 17.94 -1.69 -13.48
C MET A 99 17.31 -0.86 -14.62
N MET A 100 16.02 -1.02 -14.94
CA MET A 100 15.34 -0.21 -15.94
C MET A 100 14.35 0.78 -15.31
N PRO A 101 14.26 2.03 -15.77
CA PRO A 101 13.29 3.00 -15.26
C PRO A 101 11.90 2.65 -15.78
N PHE A 102 11.14 1.87 -15.01
CA PHE A 102 9.74 1.52 -15.30
C PHE A 102 8.75 2.11 -14.31
N GLN A 103 9.23 2.86 -13.32
CA GLN A 103 8.41 3.30 -12.20
C GLN A 103 7.21 4.12 -12.68
N LYS A 104 7.41 5.03 -13.64
CA LYS A 104 6.34 5.93 -14.10
C LYS A 104 5.35 5.20 -14.98
N THR A 105 5.82 4.29 -15.82
CA THR A 105 4.95 3.41 -16.62
C THR A 105 4.11 2.49 -15.73
N GLY A 106 4.72 1.92 -14.67
CA GLY A 106 4.01 1.13 -13.67
C GLY A 106 2.95 1.93 -12.92
N ASP A 107 3.29 3.14 -12.47
CA ASP A 107 2.36 4.06 -11.80
C ASP A 107 1.19 4.44 -12.74
N PHE A 108 1.49 4.73 -14.00
CA PHE A 108 0.47 5.02 -15.01
C PHE A 108 -0.53 3.86 -15.16
N LEU A 109 -0.05 2.63 -15.32
CA LEU A 109 -0.93 1.46 -15.40
C LEU A 109 -1.71 1.21 -14.10
N SER A 110 -1.09 1.48 -12.95
CA SER A 110 -1.76 1.37 -11.64
C SER A 110 -2.94 2.32 -11.55
N HIS A 111 -2.75 3.57 -11.96
CA HIS A 111 -3.81 4.57 -11.96
C HIS A 111 -4.96 4.21 -12.94
N ILE A 112 -4.66 3.69 -14.14
CA ILE A 112 -5.71 3.22 -15.07
C ILE A 112 -6.49 2.05 -14.45
N SER A 113 -5.77 1.08 -13.88
CA SER A 113 -6.35 -0.10 -13.24
C SER A 113 -7.34 0.32 -12.14
N ASN A 114 -6.92 1.25 -11.28
CA ASN A 114 -7.75 1.74 -10.18
C ASN A 114 -8.96 2.57 -10.64
N PHE A 115 -8.78 3.45 -11.64
CA PHE A 115 -9.89 4.16 -12.27
C PHE A 115 -10.94 3.18 -12.81
N ALA A 116 -10.48 2.20 -13.60
CA ALA A 116 -11.36 1.26 -14.28
C ALA A 116 -12.08 0.34 -13.29
N TYR A 117 -11.38 -0.16 -12.27
CA TYR A 117 -11.97 -0.96 -11.20
C TYR A 117 -13.10 -0.20 -10.50
N LYS A 118 -12.82 1.01 -9.98
CA LYS A 118 -13.81 1.82 -9.25
C LYS A 118 -15.02 2.17 -10.10
N ALA A 119 -14.77 2.71 -11.29
CA ALA A 119 -15.85 3.05 -12.22
C ALA A 119 -16.67 1.81 -12.60
N SER A 120 -16.05 0.62 -12.67
CA SER A 120 -16.75 -0.63 -12.94
C SER A 120 -17.51 -1.20 -11.74
N MET A 121 -17.19 -0.80 -10.50
CA MET A 121 -17.84 -1.34 -9.31
C MET A 121 -19.11 -0.57 -8.94
N ARG A 122 -19.16 0.74 -9.20
CA ARG A 122 -20.35 1.56 -8.94
C ARG A 122 -21.56 1.19 -9.81
N ASP A 123 -22.76 1.43 -9.30
CA ASP A 123 -23.99 1.33 -10.10
C ASP A 123 -24.10 2.46 -11.13
N LEU A 124 -23.55 2.22 -12.33
CA LEU A 124 -23.58 3.17 -13.44
C LEU A 124 -25.01 3.60 -13.86
N THR A 125 -26.06 2.86 -13.48
CA THR A 125 -27.45 3.29 -13.77
C THR A 125 -27.90 4.43 -12.87
N LYS A 126 -27.35 4.52 -11.65
CA LYS A 126 -27.60 5.60 -10.69
C LYS A 126 -26.53 6.67 -10.72
N GLN A 127 -25.28 6.26 -10.95
CA GLN A 127 -24.10 7.11 -11.00
C GLN A 127 -23.35 6.86 -12.31
N PRO A 128 -23.84 7.37 -13.46
CA PRO A 128 -23.17 7.19 -14.74
C PRO A 128 -21.75 7.78 -14.73
N LEU A 129 -20.94 7.39 -15.71
CA LEU A 129 -19.63 8.03 -15.91
C LEU A 129 -19.82 9.53 -16.11
N SER A 130 -19.12 10.32 -15.30
CA SER A 130 -19.16 11.77 -15.43
C SER A 130 -18.38 12.26 -16.64
N ASP A 131 -18.65 13.49 -17.09
CA ASP A 131 -17.91 14.13 -18.18
C ASP A 131 -16.40 14.20 -17.90
N GLY A 132 -16.04 14.39 -16.63
CA GLY A 132 -14.64 14.37 -16.19
C GLY A 132 -14.01 13.00 -16.41
N GLU A 133 -14.69 11.92 -16.01
CA GLU A 133 -14.19 10.55 -16.19
C GLU A 133 -14.11 10.13 -17.66
N MET A 134 -15.04 10.61 -18.49
CA MET A 134 -14.97 10.43 -19.94
C MET A 134 -13.75 11.15 -20.53
N LYS A 135 -13.46 12.36 -20.07
CA LYS A 135 -12.26 13.12 -20.47
C LYS A 135 -10.96 12.47 -20.00
N THR A 136 -10.93 11.94 -18.77
CA THR A 136 -9.81 11.14 -18.26
C THR A 136 -9.60 9.94 -19.16
N MET A 137 -10.65 9.18 -19.48
CA MET A 137 -10.56 8.01 -20.36
C MET A 137 -10.07 8.33 -21.77
N GLN A 138 -10.50 9.46 -22.34
CA GLN A 138 -9.97 9.97 -23.61
C GLN A 138 -8.47 10.25 -23.52
N THR A 139 -8.04 10.90 -22.44
CA THR A 139 -6.61 11.15 -22.17
C THR A 139 -5.84 9.84 -22.08
N LEU A 140 -6.38 8.84 -21.37
CA LEU A 140 -5.75 7.51 -21.23
C LEU A 140 -5.66 6.77 -22.57
N PHE A 141 -6.67 6.88 -23.43
CA PHE A 141 -6.63 6.35 -24.78
C PHE A 141 -5.50 6.98 -25.59
N ASP A 142 -5.41 8.31 -25.59
CA ASP A 142 -4.40 9.05 -26.36
C ASP A 142 -2.98 8.75 -25.87
N LYS A 143 -2.79 8.65 -24.55
CA LYS A 143 -1.50 8.29 -23.95
C LYS A 143 -1.12 6.83 -24.19
N SER A 144 -2.08 5.90 -24.10
CA SER A 144 -1.83 4.49 -24.42
C SER A 144 -1.44 4.31 -25.90
N SER A 145 -2.04 5.09 -26.79
CA SER A 145 -1.68 5.13 -28.23
C SER A 145 -0.24 5.59 -28.46
N GLU A 146 0.22 6.59 -27.71
CA GLU A 146 1.61 7.04 -27.77
C GLU A 146 2.58 5.95 -27.26
N ILE A 147 2.27 5.32 -26.12
CA ILE A 147 3.07 4.23 -25.56
C ILE A 147 3.14 3.05 -26.53
N ASN A 148 2.02 2.67 -27.16
CA ASN A 148 2.01 1.57 -28.13
C ASN A 148 2.95 1.82 -29.30
N ARG A 149 2.95 3.04 -29.87
CA ARG A 149 3.88 3.40 -30.95
C ARG A 149 5.34 3.30 -30.52
N ASP A 150 5.65 3.69 -29.29
CA ASP A 150 7.01 3.61 -28.77
C ASP A 150 7.41 2.14 -28.50
N LEU A 151 6.52 1.32 -27.95
CA LEU A 151 6.75 -0.12 -27.76
C LEU A 151 6.96 -0.84 -29.11
N GLU A 152 6.17 -0.51 -30.13
CA GLU A 152 6.34 -1.03 -31.50
C GLU A 152 7.69 -0.64 -32.12
N GLN A 153 8.16 0.59 -31.86
CA GLN A 153 9.49 1.03 -32.31
C GLN A 153 10.60 0.23 -31.63
N VAL A 154 10.49 0.00 -30.32
CA VAL A 154 11.45 -0.84 -29.59
C VAL A 154 11.43 -2.26 -30.14
N GLN A 155 10.25 -2.84 -30.35
CA GLN A 155 10.08 -4.17 -30.92
C GLN A 155 10.72 -4.28 -32.30
N SER A 156 10.47 -3.31 -33.17
CA SER A 156 11.02 -3.25 -34.53
C SER A 156 12.55 -3.20 -34.50
N LYS A 157 13.12 -2.36 -33.62
CA LYS A 157 14.57 -2.21 -33.47
C LYS A 157 15.23 -3.48 -32.91
N VAL A 158 14.60 -4.15 -31.94
CA VAL A 158 15.05 -5.44 -31.40
C VAL A 158 15.13 -6.50 -32.51
N LEU A 159 14.09 -6.60 -33.34
CA LEU A 159 14.03 -7.57 -34.42
C LEU A 159 15.01 -7.26 -35.56
N GLN A 160 15.11 -5.99 -35.96
CA GLN A 160 15.98 -5.55 -37.05
C GLN A 160 17.46 -5.73 -36.70
N ASP A 161 17.86 -5.30 -35.50
CA ASP A 161 19.25 -5.31 -35.06
C ASP A 161 19.64 -6.61 -34.32
N LYS A 162 18.71 -7.57 -34.20
CA LYS A 162 18.88 -8.86 -33.50
C LYS A 162 19.43 -8.70 -32.09
N LEU A 163 18.88 -7.72 -31.36
CA LEU A 163 19.32 -7.37 -30.02
C LEU A 163 18.90 -8.46 -29.03
N ARG A 164 19.76 -8.74 -28.04
CA ARG A 164 19.47 -9.70 -26.97
C ARG A 164 19.13 -8.96 -25.68
N TRP A 165 18.08 -9.40 -25.01
CA TRP A 165 17.66 -8.85 -23.72
C TRP A 165 18.67 -9.13 -22.62
N MET A 166 19.41 -10.24 -22.69
CA MET A 166 20.51 -10.52 -21.75
C MET A 166 21.69 -9.53 -21.85
N ASP A 167 21.92 -8.94 -23.03
CA ASP A 167 22.96 -7.90 -23.20
C ASP A 167 22.57 -6.61 -22.46
N VAL A 168 21.26 -6.38 -22.25
CA VAL A 168 20.74 -5.27 -21.44
C VAL A 168 21.09 -5.46 -19.98
N GLU A 169 20.81 -6.64 -19.42
CA GLU A 169 21.11 -6.94 -18.01
C GLU A 169 22.61 -6.82 -17.71
N THR A 170 23.46 -7.29 -18.63
CA THR A 170 24.92 -7.17 -18.50
C THR A 170 25.39 -5.72 -18.60
N ALA A 171 24.82 -4.93 -19.51
CA ALA A 171 25.17 -3.52 -19.69
C ALA A 171 24.77 -2.67 -18.47
N LEU A 172 23.59 -2.95 -17.92
CA LEU A 172 23.07 -2.29 -16.73
C LEU A 172 23.86 -2.66 -15.46
N ALA A 173 24.25 -3.93 -15.30
CA ALA A 173 25.07 -4.38 -14.16
C ALA A 173 26.49 -3.81 -14.17
N ALA A 174 27.00 -3.41 -15.33
CA ALA A 174 28.32 -2.81 -15.50
C ALA A 174 28.33 -1.29 -15.24
N ASP A 175 27.21 -0.70 -14.81
CA ASP A 175 27.02 0.74 -14.55
C ASP A 175 27.45 1.63 -15.72
N ARG A 176 27.39 1.07 -16.95
CA ARG A 176 27.68 1.82 -18.18
C ARG A 176 26.43 2.59 -18.53
N GLU A 177 26.22 3.74 -17.87
CA GLU A 177 25.16 4.69 -18.21
C GLU A 177 25.15 5.07 -19.72
N GLN A 178 26.29 4.87 -20.41
CA GLN A 178 26.51 5.09 -21.84
C GLN A 178 26.48 3.82 -22.71
N SER A 179 25.87 2.71 -22.29
CA SER A 179 25.62 1.64 -23.26
C SER A 179 24.56 2.14 -24.24
N GLY A 180 24.92 2.40 -25.50
CA GLY A 180 23.99 2.70 -26.61
C GLY A 180 23.11 1.51 -26.98
N ASN A 181 22.65 0.74 -25.99
CA ASN A 181 21.72 -0.34 -26.16
C ASN A 181 20.33 0.24 -26.41
N ALA A 182 19.89 0.06 -27.64
CA ALA A 182 18.62 0.53 -28.16
C ALA A 182 17.39 0.10 -27.35
N ILE A 183 17.45 -1.05 -26.64
CA ILE A 183 16.36 -1.52 -25.78
C ILE A 183 16.23 -0.59 -24.56
N VAL A 184 17.35 -0.31 -23.88
CA VAL A 184 17.38 0.57 -22.69
C VAL A 184 16.95 1.98 -23.06
N GLU A 185 17.45 2.50 -24.18
CA GLU A 185 17.09 3.83 -24.68
C GLU A 185 15.60 3.93 -25.03
N GLY A 186 15.05 2.87 -25.65
CA GLY A 186 13.63 2.74 -25.94
C GLY A 186 12.76 2.86 -24.69
N PHE A 187 13.05 2.08 -23.66
CA PHE A 187 12.29 2.15 -22.41
C PHE A 187 12.49 3.45 -21.62
N LYS A 188 13.73 3.98 -21.60
CA LYS A 188 13.97 5.32 -21.04
C LYS A 188 13.11 6.37 -21.73
N THR A 189 12.94 6.25 -23.04
CA THR A 189 12.08 7.16 -23.82
C THR A 189 10.62 7.00 -23.42
N VAL A 190 10.11 5.76 -23.34
CA VAL A 190 8.72 5.48 -22.88
C VAL A 190 8.49 6.06 -21.48
N ASP A 191 9.31 5.69 -20.49
CA ASP A 191 9.13 6.11 -19.10
C ASP A 191 9.33 7.63 -18.92
N SER A 192 10.28 8.23 -19.64
CA SER A 192 10.47 9.68 -19.65
C SER A 192 9.24 10.41 -20.19
N LYS A 193 8.68 9.96 -21.31
CA LYS A 193 7.46 10.55 -21.89
C LYS A 193 6.27 10.41 -20.95
N VAL A 194 6.06 9.24 -20.35
CA VAL A 194 5.02 9.04 -19.33
C VAL A 194 5.19 10.02 -18.17
N GLY A 195 6.43 10.24 -17.74
CA GLY A 195 6.74 11.23 -16.71
C GLY A 195 6.62 12.71 -17.11
N GLN A 196 6.55 13.00 -18.40
CA GLN A 196 6.36 14.35 -18.94
C GLN A 196 4.89 14.63 -19.24
N TYR A 197 4.00 13.66 -19.09
CA TYR A 197 2.58 13.92 -19.18
C TYR A 197 2.20 14.92 -18.11
N ASP A 198 1.56 16.02 -18.52
CA ASP A 198 0.92 16.95 -17.59
C ASP A 198 0.11 16.16 -16.59
N SER A 199 0.08 16.60 -15.33
CA SER A 199 -0.62 15.92 -14.25
C SER A 199 -2.02 15.54 -14.71
N ILE A 200 -2.22 14.25 -15.02
CA ILE A 200 -3.51 13.74 -15.49
C ILE A 200 -4.48 14.04 -14.36
N ASP A 201 -5.54 14.78 -14.66
CA ASP A 201 -6.66 14.91 -13.75
C ASP A 201 -7.37 13.55 -13.71
N TRP A 202 -7.00 12.74 -12.71
CA TRP A 202 -7.57 11.43 -12.50
C TRP A 202 -9.01 11.49 -11.94
N GLY A 203 -9.55 12.71 -11.80
CA GLY A 203 -10.86 12.94 -11.23
C GLY A 203 -10.90 12.63 -9.74
N PRO A 204 -12.04 12.90 -9.08
CA PRO A 204 -12.22 12.61 -7.66
C PRO A 204 -12.12 11.10 -7.35
N THR A 205 -12.57 10.25 -8.28
CA THR A 205 -12.62 8.78 -8.15
C THR A 205 -11.27 8.16 -7.78
N VAL A 206 -10.20 8.61 -8.44
CA VAL A 206 -8.85 8.11 -8.21
C VAL A 206 -8.12 8.99 -7.20
N SER A 207 -8.33 10.32 -7.23
CA SER A 207 -7.67 11.23 -6.30
C SER A 207 -7.98 10.90 -4.82
N SER A 208 -9.19 10.42 -4.52
CA SER A 208 -9.56 9.98 -3.17
C SER A 208 -8.81 8.74 -2.70
N LEU A 209 -8.39 7.84 -3.61
CA LEU A 209 -7.60 6.64 -3.28
C LEU A 209 -6.18 6.97 -2.82
N TYR A 210 -5.63 8.05 -3.37
CA TYR A 210 -4.25 8.47 -3.12
C TYR A 210 -4.19 9.70 -2.21
N GLU A 211 -5.26 9.95 -1.45
CA GLU A 211 -5.29 11.01 -0.44
C GLU A 211 -4.25 10.70 0.65
N LYS A 212 -3.02 11.17 0.44
CA LYS A 212 -1.92 10.99 1.37
C LYS A 212 -2.12 11.93 2.55
N ARG A 213 -1.74 11.44 3.75
CA ARG A 213 -1.63 12.23 4.97
C ARG A 213 -0.64 13.37 4.74
N THR A 214 -1.16 14.56 4.49
CA THR A 214 -0.37 15.75 4.14
C THR A 214 -0.56 16.84 5.17
N VAL A 215 0.42 17.73 5.25
CA VAL A 215 0.43 18.90 6.14
C VAL A 215 -0.80 19.79 5.94
N SER A 216 -1.40 19.82 4.75
CA SER A 216 -2.62 20.60 4.44
C SER A 216 -3.88 20.08 5.14
N MET A 217 -3.94 18.81 5.50
CA MET A 217 -5.08 18.24 6.24
C MET A 217 -5.08 18.64 7.72
N LEU A 218 -3.93 19.12 8.22
CA LEU A 218 -3.73 19.42 9.63
C LEU A 218 -4.04 20.87 9.93
N SER A 219 -4.79 21.07 11.02
CA SER A 219 -5.04 22.40 11.57
C SER A 219 -3.87 22.87 12.45
N GLY A 220 -3.92 24.12 12.93
CA GLY A 220 -2.87 24.69 13.78
C GLY A 220 -1.73 25.34 13.01
N LYS A 221 -0.87 26.03 13.76
CA LYS A 221 0.31 26.73 13.23
C LYS A 221 1.49 25.74 13.11
N PRO A 222 2.42 25.95 12.17
CA PRO A 222 3.71 25.27 12.18
C PRO A 222 4.38 25.38 13.55
N VAL A 223 4.94 24.27 14.03
CA VAL A 223 5.72 24.23 15.27
C VAL A 223 7.20 24.11 14.98
N THR A 224 8.03 24.52 15.95
CA THR A 224 9.48 24.39 15.88
C THR A 224 9.96 23.11 16.57
N ALA A 225 11.20 22.69 16.29
CA ALA A 225 11.84 21.57 17.00
C ALA A 225 11.88 21.78 18.54
N ALA A 226 12.00 23.03 19.00
CA ALA A 226 11.96 23.35 20.42
C ALA A 226 10.56 23.16 21.03
N ASP A 227 9.49 23.46 20.27
CA ASP A 227 8.11 23.20 20.71
C ASP A 227 7.85 21.70 20.80
N VAL A 228 8.30 20.92 19.80
CA VAL A 228 8.22 19.46 19.80
C VAL A 228 8.98 18.87 20.97
N LYS A 229 10.18 19.38 21.28
CA LYS A 229 10.95 18.96 22.46
C LYS A 229 10.14 19.14 23.76
N ARG A 230 9.48 20.29 23.94
CA ARG A 230 8.65 20.54 25.14
C ARG A 230 7.44 19.61 25.21
N LYS A 231 6.78 19.37 24.08
CA LYS A 231 5.64 18.44 23.99
C LYS A 231 6.04 17.00 24.29
N ALA A 232 7.15 16.54 23.71
CA ALA A 232 7.75 15.24 23.98
C ALA A 232 8.10 15.06 25.47
N ALA A 233 8.74 16.06 26.09
CA ALA A 233 9.04 16.03 27.52
C ALA A 233 7.77 15.95 28.37
N ALA A 234 6.75 16.77 28.06
CA ALA A 234 5.48 16.77 28.78
C ALA A 234 4.75 15.42 28.65
N PHE A 235 4.70 14.84 27.45
CA PHE A 235 4.09 13.54 27.19
C PHE A 235 4.77 12.41 28.00
N LEU A 236 6.09 12.44 28.09
CA LEU A 236 6.87 11.46 28.85
C LEU A 236 6.93 11.76 30.37
N GLY A 237 6.35 12.86 30.83
CA GLY A 237 6.47 13.32 32.22
C GLY A 237 7.90 13.68 32.63
N LEU A 238 8.73 14.11 31.68
CA LEU A 238 10.12 14.51 31.91
C LEU A 238 10.23 16.03 32.15
N GLY A 239 11.28 16.44 32.87
CA GLY A 239 11.62 17.86 33.03
C GLY A 239 12.06 18.53 31.72
N SER A 240 12.09 19.86 31.71
CA SER A 240 12.47 20.68 30.53
C SER A 240 13.88 20.38 29.99
N ASP A 241 14.77 19.91 30.87
CA ASP A 241 16.18 19.66 30.55
C ASP A 241 16.43 18.23 30.04
N ALA A 242 15.37 17.46 29.78
CA ALA A 242 15.49 16.12 29.24
C ALA A 242 16.32 16.10 27.93
N PRO A 243 17.26 15.16 27.78
CA PRO A 243 18.10 15.03 26.58
C PRO A 243 17.31 14.40 25.43
N ILE A 244 16.34 15.15 24.92
CA ILE A 244 15.51 14.77 23.77
C ILE A 244 16.12 15.40 22.52
N LYS A 245 16.52 14.55 21.57
CA LYS A 245 16.98 14.96 20.25
C LYS A 245 15.78 15.05 19.31
N VAL A 246 15.61 16.19 18.64
CA VAL A 246 14.52 16.40 17.68
C VAL A 246 15.10 16.59 16.28
N THR A 247 14.54 15.91 15.30
CA THR A 247 14.92 15.99 13.89
C THR A 247 13.68 16.33 13.06
N GLU A 248 13.81 17.32 12.17
CA GLU A 248 12.78 17.66 11.19
C GLU A 248 12.94 16.74 9.96
N ASN A 249 11.88 16.06 9.58
CA ASN A 249 11.85 15.16 8.44
C ASN A 249 11.12 15.82 7.27
N GLY A 250 11.54 15.54 6.04
CA GLY A 250 10.82 15.99 4.83
C GLY A 250 10.67 17.51 4.73
N LYS A 251 11.68 18.26 5.20
CA LYS A 251 11.68 19.72 5.22
C LYS A 251 11.26 20.33 3.88
N GLY A 252 10.29 21.23 3.90
CA GLY A 252 9.77 21.90 2.70
C GLY A 252 8.83 21.04 1.84
N THR A 253 8.48 19.83 2.28
CA THR A 253 7.54 18.96 1.56
C THR A 253 6.16 18.94 2.23
N PRO A 254 5.10 18.53 1.51
CA PRO A 254 3.76 18.32 2.08
C PRO A 254 3.69 17.21 3.14
N TYR A 255 4.78 16.48 3.42
CA TYR A 255 4.85 15.37 4.37
C TYR A 255 5.76 15.68 5.57
N ALA A 256 6.10 16.97 5.76
CA ALA A 256 6.98 17.39 6.85
C ALA A 256 6.46 16.93 8.22
N SER A 257 7.37 16.42 9.04
CA SER A 257 7.10 15.93 10.40
C SER A 257 8.33 16.13 11.29
N TYR A 258 8.20 15.82 12.57
CA TYR A 258 9.33 15.80 13.50
C TYR A 258 9.43 14.45 14.18
N SER A 259 10.66 13.94 14.31
CA SER A 259 10.97 12.81 15.18
C SER A 259 11.69 13.28 16.43
N ALA A 260 11.22 12.86 17.59
CA ALA A 260 11.84 13.11 18.89
C ALA A 260 12.33 11.80 19.51
N VAL A 261 13.61 11.74 19.86
CA VAL A 261 14.27 10.54 20.40
C VAL A 261 14.87 10.86 21.76
N VAL A 262 14.60 9.99 22.74
CA VAL A 262 15.29 9.95 24.03
C VAL A 262 16.22 8.75 24.03
N GLU A 263 17.51 9.03 23.91
CA GLU A 263 18.54 7.98 23.88
C GLU A 263 18.64 7.32 25.27
N LYS A 264 18.43 6.01 25.29
CA LYS A 264 18.60 5.14 26.46
C LYS A 264 19.71 4.11 26.24
N GLY A 265 20.16 3.95 24.99
CA GLY A 265 21.20 2.99 24.59
C GLY A 265 20.62 1.61 24.28
N SER A 266 21.43 0.79 23.60
CA SER A 266 21.15 -0.64 23.33
C SER A 266 19.76 -0.93 22.74
N GLY A 267 19.28 -0.11 21.79
CA GLY A 267 18.00 -0.33 21.10
C GLY A 267 16.75 -0.08 21.95
N LYS A 268 16.90 0.54 23.14
CA LYS A 268 15.80 0.88 24.06
C LYS A 268 15.38 2.34 23.99
N ASP A 269 15.75 3.01 22.91
CA ASP A 269 15.47 4.43 22.72
C ASP A 269 13.98 4.67 22.62
N ILE A 270 13.51 5.70 23.31
CA ILE A 270 12.10 6.12 23.23
C ILE A 270 11.99 7.02 22.01
N ALA A 271 11.11 6.68 21.09
CA ALA A 271 10.89 7.44 19.87
C ALA A 271 9.44 7.91 19.76
N MET A 272 9.26 9.12 19.27
CA MET A 272 7.97 9.74 19.03
C MET A 272 8.01 10.52 17.72
N ASP A 273 6.93 10.47 16.96
CA ASP A 273 6.74 11.30 15.77
C ASP A 273 5.61 12.30 15.99
N PHE A 274 5.81 13.51 15.48
CA PHE A 274 4.87 14.62 15.62
C PHE A 274 4.59 15.27 14.27
N THR A 275 3.39 15.83 14.13
CA THR A 275 3.04 16.63 12.97
C THR A 275 3.84 17.94 12.91
N TYR A 276 4.10 18.42 11.70
CA TYR A 276 4.72 19.73 11.50
C TYR A 276 3.78 20.90 11.89
N ARG A 277 2.48 20.77 11.63
CA ARG A 277 1.45 21.74 12.05
C ARG A 277 0.74 21.23 13.29
N GLY A 278 0.56 22.10 14.28
CA GLY A 278 -0.03 21.72 15.56
C GLY A 278 0.98 21.07 16.48
N GLY A 279 1.85 20.17 15.99
CA GLY A 279 2.79 19.42 16.83
C GLY A 279 2.10 18.30 17.60
N ASP A 280 1.16 17.62 16.97
CA ASP A 280 0.35 16.56 17.55
C ASP A 280 1.07 15.23 17.42
N LEU A 281 0.98 14.39 18.44
CA LEU A 281 1.67 13.09 18.48
C LEU A 281 1.01 12.12 17.49
N LEU A 282 1.80 11.64 16.53
CA LEU A 282 1.40 10.66 15.52
C LEU A 282 1.68 9.23 15.95
N TRP A 283 2.83 9.04 16.61
CA TRP A 283 3.35 7.72 16.93
C TRP A 283 4.27 7.81 18.14
N PHE A 284 4.29 6.77 18.96
CA PHE A 284 5.17 6.61 20.10
C PHE A 284 5.56 5.16 20.28
N VAL A 285 6.81 4.91 20.66
CA VAL A 285 7.28 3.64 21.18
C VAL A 285 8.24 3.87 22.35
N LYS A 286 8.12 3.00 23.35
CA LYS A 286 9.03 2.89 24.48
C LYS A 286 9.46 1.43 24.59
N PRO A 287 10.49 1.02 23.82
CA PRO A 287 10.95 -0.36 23.83
C PRO A 287 11.48 -0.74 25.21
N ARG A 288 11.07 -1.91 25.69
CA ARG A 288 11.55 -2.50 26.95
C ARG A 288 11.39 -4.00 26.93
N ASP A 289 12.09 -4.66 27.84
CA ASP A 289 11.86 -6.07 28.12
C ASP A 289 10.59 -6.20 28.98
N ILE A 290 9.62 -6.96 28.48
CA ILE A 290 8.33 -7.18 29.15
C ILE A 290 8.37 -8.56 29.77
N ALA A 291 8.27 -8.61 31.09
CA ALA A 291 8.27 -9.86 31.85
C ALA A 291 6.98 -10.65 31.59
N ASP A 292 6.84 -11.79 32.25
CA ASP A 292 5.66 -12.64 32.09
C ASP A 292 4.37 -11.88 32.41
N LYS A 293 3.32 -12.16 31.63
CA LYS A 293 1.97 -11.61 31.78
C LYS A 293 1.46 -11.78 33.21
N LYS A 294 1.06 -10.66 33.82
CA LYS A 294 0.42 -10.60 35.15
C LYS A 294 -0.97 -9.98 35.09
N LEU A 295 -1.23 -9.13 34.10
CA LEU A 295 -2.51 -8.46 33.93
C LEU A 295 -3.49 -9.28 33.10
N GLN A 296 -4.75 -9.23 33.52
CA GLN A 296 -5.88 -9.68 32.73
C GLN A 296 -6.29 -8.61 31.70
N LEU A 297 -7.03 -9.03 30.67
CA LEU A 297 -7.51 -8.16 29.60
C LEU A 297 -8.21 -6.89 30.12
N ALA A 298 -9.05 -7.02 31.16
CA ALA A 298 -9.79 -5.90 31.72
C ALA A 298 -8.88 -4.85 32.37
N GLU A 299 -7.81 -5.28 33.05
CA GLU A 299 -6.84 -4.40 33.68
C GLU A 299 -6.01 -3.67 32.63
N ALA A 300 -5.49 -4.41 31.64
CA ALA A 300 -4.75 -3.83 30.52
C ALA A 300 -5.61 -2.83 29.70
N ARG A 301 -6.91 -3.14 29.52
CA ARG A 301 -7.88 -2.23 28.89
C ARG A 301 -8.04 -0.94 29.71
N SER A 302 -8.14 -1.04 31.03
CA SER A 302 -8.23 0.14 31.92
C SER A 302 -6.99 1.02 31.79
N SER A 303 -5.80 0.43 31.83
CA SER A 303 -4.53 1.16 31.67
C SER A 303 -4.46 1.92 30.33
N ALA A 304 -4.89 1.29 29.23
CA ALA A 304 -4.95 1.94 27.93
C ALA A 304 -5.98 3.09 27.89
N ALA A 305 -7.17 2.89 28.45
CA ALA A 305 -8.21 3.92 28.48
C ALA A 305 -7.80 5.14 29.32
N GLU A 306 -7.22 4.91 30.50
CA GLU A 306 -6.71 5.97 31.38
C GLU A 306 -5.57 6.75 30.72
N PHE A 307 -4.68 6.05 30.01
CA PHE A 307 -3.63 6.70 29.24
C PHE A 307 -4.18 7.60 28.14
N LEU A 308 -5.17 7.12 27.38
CA LEU A 308 -5.80 7.91 26.31
C LEU A 308 -6.47 9.17 26.88
N ASP A 309 -7.25 9.04 27.96
CA ASP A 309 -7.94 10.17 28.58
C ASP A 309 -6.96 11.21 29.13
N LYS A 310 -5.90 10.76 29.83
CA LYS A 310 -4.84 11.64 30.36
C LYS A 310 -4.12 12.43 29.27
N HIS A 311 -3.99 11.88 28.06
CA HIS A 311 -3.30 12.51 26.95
C HIS A 311 -4.26 13.22 25.96
N GLY A 312 -5.52 13.41 26.35
CA GLY A 312 -6.48 14.23 25.62
C GLY A 312 -7.28 13.50 24.54
N TYR A 313 -7.14 12.18 24.40
CA TYR A 313 -7.95 11.35 23.53
C TYR A 313 -9.22 10.92 24.28
N LYS A 314 -10.21 11.81 24.29
CA LYS A 314 -11.46 11.61 25.03
C LYS A 314 -12.46 10.78 24.23
N GLN A 315 -13.39 10.13 24.95
CA GLN A 315 -14.52 9.38 24.36
C GLN A 315 -14.08 8.28 23.38
N MET A 316 -13.01 7.56 23.72
CA MET A 316 -12.50 6.46 22.92
C MET A 316 -13.17 5.13 23.33
N GLU A 317 -13.62 4.34 22.37
CA GLU A 317 -14.20 3.01 22.58
C GLU A 317 -13.29 1.94 21.95
N PRO A 318 -12.90 0.89 22.70
CA PRO A 318 -12.11 -0.20 22.12
C PRO A 318 -12.98 -1.08 21.23
N VAL A 319 -12.48 -1.34 20.03
CA VAL A 319 -13.17 -2.13 19.00
C VAL A 319 -12.51 -3.48 18.76
N THR A 320 -11.20 -3.59 18.96
CA THR A 320 -10.45 -4.85 18.89
C THR A 320 -9.41 -4.94 20.01
N TYR A 321 -9.05 -6.17 20.35
CA TYR A 321 -7.95 -6.53 21.23
C TYR A 321 -7.20 -7.69 20.60
N ASP A 322 -5.87 -7.67 20.69
CA ASP A 322 -5.01 -8.77 20.30
C ASP A 322 -3.84 -8.89 21.30
N GLU A 323 -3.26 -10.09 21.41
CA GLU A 323 -2.11 -10.36 22.27
C GLU A 323 -0.92 -10.81 21.42
N PHE A 324 0.20 -10.11 21.56
CA PHE A 324 1.45 -10.49 20.89
C PHE A 324 2.57 -10.63 21.90
N GLY A 325 2.95 -11.88 22.21
CA GLY A 325 3.89 -12.17 23.30
C GLY A 325 3.31 -11.72 24.64
N ASN A 326 4.01 -10.83 25.34
CA ASN A 326 3.55 -10.24 26.59
C ASN A 326 2.98 -8.81 26.41
N GLU A 327 2.64 -8.42 25.17
CA GLU A 327 1.97 -7.14 24.86
C GLU A 327 0.48 -7.34 24.57
N GLY A 328 -0.36 -6.48 25.13
CA GLY A 328 -1.76 -6.32 24.73
C GLY A 328 -1.90 -5.15 23.76
N VAL A 329 -2.49 -5.39 22.60
CA VAL A 329 -2.71 -4.39 21.55
C VAL A 329 -4.18 -4.08 21.45
N PHE A 330 -4.56 -2.84 21.76
CA PHE A 330 -5.93 -2.38 21.70
C PHE A 330 -6.11 -1.39 20.56
N THR A 331 -7.13 -1.59 19.73
CA THR A 331 -7.58 -0.57 18.79
C THR A 331 -8.80 0.12 19.36
N TYR A 332 -8.72 1.44 19.47
CA TYR A 332 -9.78 2.34 19.87
C TYR A 332 -10.26 3.19 18.70
N VAL A 333 -11.52 3.59 18.73
CA VAL A 333 -12.10 4.59 17.83
C VAL A 333 -12.80 5.66 18.64
N ALA A 334 -12.81 6.89 18.13
CA ALA A 334 -13.56 7.97 18.77
C ALA A 334 -15.06 7.68 18.71
N LYS A 335 -15.82 8.21 19.68
CA LYS A 335 -17.26 8.05 19.76
C LYS A 335 -17.93 9.41 19.86
N GLN A 336 -18.84 9.70 18.93
CA GLN A 336 -19.63 10.94 18.91
C GLN A 336 -21.11 10.57 18.85
N ASP A 337 -21.91 11.09 19.80
CA ASP A 337 -23.37 10.89 19.84
C ASP A 337 -23.81 9.40 19.78
N GLY A 338 -22.98 8.49 20.30
CA GLY A 338 -23.22 7.05 20.26
C GLY A 338 -22.74 6.33 19.00
N VAL A 339 -22.23 7.06 18.00
CA VAL A 339 -21.65 6.52 16.76
C VAL A 339 -20.14 6.30 16.92
N LEU A 340 -19.67 5.11 16.53
CA LEU A 340 -18.25 4.76 16.50
C LEU A 340 -17.59 5.31 15.24
N LEU A 341 -16.55 6.13 15.36
CA LEU A 341 -15.90 6.80 14.24
C LEU A 341 -14.62 6.06 13.85
N TYR A 342 -14.73 5.05 12.98
CA TYR A 342 -13.58 4.25 12.54
C TYR A 342 -12.46 5.02 11.83
N PRO A 343 -12.71 6.15 11.12
CA PRO A 343 -11.63 7.01 10.65
C PRO A 343 -10.77 7.59 11.79
N ASP A 344 -11.36 7.77 12.97
CA ASP A 344 -10.73 8.40 14.13
C ASP A 344 -10.13 7.32 15.06
N LYS A 345 -9.23 6.52 14.48
CA LYS A 345 -8.66 5.33 15.12
C LYS A 345 -7.35 5.62 15.85
N ILE A 346 -7.16 4.98 16.99
CA ILE A 346 -5.91 4.96 17.75
C ILE A 346 -5.59 3.54 18.19
N THR A 347 -4.35 3.10 18.01
CA THR A 347 -3.87 1.81 18.53
C THR A 347 -2.94 2.04 19.72
N VAL A 348 -3.14 1.31 20.81
CA VAL A 348 -2.36 1.39 22.05
C VAL A 348 -1.74 0.03 22.36
N LYS A 349 -0.45 0.01 22.67
CA LYS A 349 0.27 -1.18 23.14
C LYS A 349 0.52 -1.10 24.64
N VAL A 350 0.12 -2.13 25.36
CA VAL A 350 0.20 -2.24 26.82
C VAL A 350 1.13 -3.40 27.18
N ALA A 351 2.10 -3.17 28.05
CA ALA A 351 2.90 -4.23 28.64
C ALA A 351 2.05 -5.00 29.66
N LEU A 352 1.87 -6.31 29.45
CA LEU A 352 0.97 -7.11 30.28
C LEU A 352 1.59 -7.54 31.63
N ASP A 353 2.85 -7.21 31.90
CA ASP A 353 3.51 -7.46 33.18
C ASP A 353 3.13 -6.41 34.25
N ASN A 354 2.84 -5.16 33.84
CA ASN A 354 2.57 -4.06 34.76
C ASN A 354 1.57 -2.98 34.28
N GLY A 355 1.08 -3.04 33.03
CA GLY A 355 0.10 -2.09 32.48
C GLY A 355 0.71 -0.83 31.86
N GLU A 356 2.04 -0.74 31.78
CA GLU A 356 2.73 0.38 31.17
C GLU A 356 2.42 0.47 29.67
N ILE A 357 2.13 1.67 29.18
CA ILE A 357 1.95 1.89 27.74
C ILE A 357 3.31 1.99 27.06
N VAL A 358 3.57 1.04 26.18
CA VAL A 358 4.84 0.89 25.45
C VAL A 358 4.75 1.32 24.00
N GLY A 359 3.54 1.64 23.51
CA GLY A 359 3.37 2.19 22.16
C GLY A 359 2.01 2.81 21.89
N LEU A 360 1.99 3.72 20.92
CA LEU A 360 0.81 4.42 20.42
C LEU A 360 0.92 4.62 18.91
N GLN A 361 -0.17 4.39 18.19
CA GLN A 361 -0.34 4.84 16.81
C GLN A 361 -1.60 5.71 16.74
N ALA A 362 -1.43 7.02 16.59
CA ALA A 362 -2.52 8.00 16.58
C ALA A 362 -2.68 8.72 15.24
N GLY A 363 -1.89 8.34 14.22
CA GLY A 363 -1.93 8.99 12.91
C GLY A 363 -3.31 9.02 12.26
N ASP A 364 -4.09 7.93 12.30
CA ASP A 364 -5.46 7.94 11.74
C ASP A 364 -6.32 9.00 12.43
N TYR A 365 -6.36 9.00 13.76
CA TYR A 365 -7.03 10.03 14.55
C TYR A 365 -6.54 11.44 14.23
N VAL A 366 -5.23 11.71 14.24
CA VAL A 366 -4.70 13.07 14.06
C VAL A 366 -5.05 13.66 12.69
N TYR A 367 -5.07 12.85 11.63
CA TYR A 367 -5.37 13.31 10.28
C TYR A 367 -6.88 13.30 9.95
N ALA A 368 -7.69 12.48 10.62
CA ALA A 368 -9.12 12.35 10.33
C ALA A 368 -10.03 13.07 11.34
N HIS A 369 -9.58 13.22 12.58
CA HIS A 369 -10.44 13.65 13.68
C HIS A 369 -10.93 15.09 13.49
N LYS A 370 -12.24 15.20 13.44
CA LYS A 370 -12.98 16.45 13.31
C LYS A 370 -14.36 16.24 13.91
N LYS A 371 -14.97 17.33 14.37
CA LYS A 371 -16.41 17.30 14.67
C LYS A 371 -17.17 17.04 13.37
N ARG A 372 -18.03 16.03 13.37
CA ARG A 372 -18.84 15.66 12.21
C ARG A 372 -20.29 16.04 12.44
N ASP A 373 -20.96 16.43 11.37
CA ASP A 373 -22.42 16.51 11.34
C ASP A 373 -22.95 15.13 10.92
N LEU A 374 -23.38 14.33 11.90
CA LEU A 374 -23.76 12.95 11.67
C LEU A 374 -25.25 12.88 11.31
N ALA A 375 -25.52 12.39 10.10
CA ALA A 375 -26.89 12.12 9.67
C ALA A 375 -27.55 11.07 10.57
N LYS A 376 -28.89 11.10 10.64
CA LYS A 376 -29.66 10.01 11.25
C LYS A 376 -29.75 8.85 10.25
N PRO A 377 -29.74 7.59 10.72
CA PRO A 377 -29.93 6.45 9.84
C PRO A 377 -31.33 6.51 9.19
N ALA A 378 -31.42 6.28 7.88
CA ALA A 378 -32.70 6.25 7.17
C ALA A 378 -33.41 4.90 7.30
N LEU A 379 -32.63 3.83 7.50
CA LEU A 379 -33.10 2.47 7.70
C LEU A 379 -33.07 2.12 9.19
N ALA A 380 -34.10 1.44 9.68
CA ALA A 380 -34.08 0.91 11.05
C ALA A 380 -33.06 -0.23 11.18
N GLU A 381 -32.39 -0.34 12.34
CA GLU A 381 -31.42 -1.41 12.61
C GLU A 381 -32.01 -2.81 12.34
N SER A 382 -33.27 -3.03 12.76
CA SER A 382 -33.96 -4.30 12.59
C SER A 382 -34.23 -4.66 11.13
N GLU A 383 -34.28 -3.68 10.23
CA GLU A 383 -34.40 -3.88 8.79
C GLU A 383 -33.04 -4.17 8.16
N ALA A 384 -32.01 -3.40 8.50
CA ALA A 384 -30.63 -3.66 8.08
C ALA A 384 -30.17 -5.08 8.46
N ARG A 385 -30.51 -5.51 9.68
CA ARG A 385 -30.17 -6.83 10.21
C ARG A 385 -30.76 -7.99 9.39
N LYS A 386 -31.85 -7.79 8.64
CA LYS A 386 -32.45 -8.85 7.79
C LYS A 386 -31.54 -9.25 6.63
N GLY A 387 -30.63 -8.37 6.21
CA GLY A 387 -29.64 -8.67 5.16
C GLY A 387 -28.51 -9.58 5.64
N LEU A 388 -28.34 -9.76 6.94
CA LEU A 388 -27.25 -10.57 7.50
C LEU A 388 -27.53 -12.07 7.37
N THR A 389 -26.46 -12.83 7.20
CA THR A 389 -26.50 -14.28 7.35
C THR A 389 -26.81 -14.68 8.80
N GLN A 390 -27.31 -15.91 9.00
CA GLN A 390 -27.60 -16.44 10.34
C GLN A 390 -26.38 -16.39 11.27
N ALA A 391 -25.16 -16.49 10.73
CA ALA A 391 -23.90 -16.41 11.46
C ALA A 391 -23.62 -15.03 12.08
N MET A 392 -24.27 -13.97 11.57
CA MET A 392 -23.97 -12.56 11.92
C MET A 392 -25.11 -11.86 12.69
N GLY A 393 -26.35 -12.40 12.67
CA GLY A 393 -27.55 -11.71 13.17
C GLY A 393 -27.88 -11.84 14.67
N GLY A 394 -26.96 -12.34 15.50
CA GLY A 394 -27.27 -12.72 16.90
C GLY A 394 -27.41 -11.58 17.92
N LYS A 395 -26.90 -10.37 17.61
CA LYS A 395 -26.94 -9.19 18.49
C LYS A 395 -27.37 -7.95 17.71
N ALA A 396 -27.92 -6.97 18.42
CA ALA A 396 -28.25 -5.68 17.83
C ALA A 396 -26.98 -4.96 17.34
N GLY A 397 -27.07 -4.33 16.17
CA GLY A 397 -25.99 -3.55 15.59
C GLY A 397 -25.72 -2.25 16.37
N ARG A 398 -24.49 -1.75 16.26
CA ARG A 398 -24.10 -0.42 16.79
C ARG A 398 -23.90 0.54 15.63
N LEU A 399 -24.25 1.82 15.78
CA LEU A 399 -23.93 2.79 14.74
C LEU A 399 -22.42 3.01 14.65
N ALA A 400 -21.92 3.00 13.42
CA ALA A 400 -20.52 3.20 13.10
C ALA A 400 -20.40 4.06 11.83
N LEU A 401 -19.49 5.02 11.82
CA LEU A 401 -19.06 5.71 10.61
C LEU A 401 -17.77 5.04 10.14
N ILE A 402 -17.74 4.59 8.90
CA ILE A 402 -16.55 4.01 8.25
C ILE A 402 -16.21 4.79 6.99
N LYS A 403 -15.00 4.56 6.47
CA LYS A 403 -14.68 4.92 5.08
C LYS A 403 -14.91 3.68 4.21
N ASN A 404 -15.74 3.81 3.18
CA ASN A 404 -15.94 2.73 2.20
C ASN A 404 -14.74 2.61 1.25
N GLU A 405 -14.83 1.70 0.26
CA GLU A 405 -13.79 1.50 -0.77
C GLU A 405 -13.48 2.77 -1.58
N ASP A 406 -14.41 3.73 -1.60
CA ASP A 406 -14.24 5.01 -2.26
C ASP A 406 -13.59 6.10 -1.39
N ASN A 407 -13.20 5.77 -0.15
CA ASN A 407 -12.68 6.68 0.87
C ASN A 407 -13.74 7.72 1.33
N GLU A 408 -15.03 7.41 1.13
CA GLU A 408 -16.16 8.25 1.56
C GLU A 408 -16.66 7.81 2.94
N GLU A 409 -16.97 8.79 3.80
CA GLU A 409 -17.52 8.51 5.13
C GLU A 409 -19.00 8.12 5.03
N VAL A 410 -19.32 6.86 5.37
CA VAL A 410 -20.67 6.29 5.33
C VAL A 410 -21.13 5.82 6.70
N LEU A 411 -22.36 6.16 7.07
CA LEU A 411 -22.98 5.72 8.31
C LEU A 411 -23.53 4.30 8.14
N CYS A 412 -23.15 3.42 9.05
CA CYS A 412 -23.45 1.99 9.03
C CYS A 412 -23.95 1.49 10.38
N TYR A 413 -24.58 0.33 10.37
CA TYR A 413 -24.74 -0.54 11.52
C TYR A 413 -23.63 -1.59 11.52
N GLU A 414 -22.83 -1.61 12.57
CA GLU A 414 -21.79 -2.62 12.84
C GLU A 414 -22.39 -3.83 13.54
N TYR A 415 -22.17 -5.02 12.97
CA TYR A 415 -22.51 -6.31 13.56
C TYR A 415 -21.25 -7.14 13.75
N LYS A 416 -21.20 -7.93 14.83
CA LYS A 416 -20.13 -8.90 15.08
C LYS A 416 -20.72 -10.30 15.15
N GLY A 417 -20.07 -11.25 14.50
CA GLY A 417 -20.50 -12.65 14.46
C GLY A 417 -19.32 -13.59 14.24
N LYS A 418 -19.60 -14.90 14.21
CA LYS A 418 -18.59 -15.92 13.93
C LYS A 418 -19.05 -16.77 12.76
N SER A 419 -18.16 -17.00 11.81
CA SER A 419 -18.39 -17.86 10.65
C SER A 419 -17.14 -18.69 10.40
N ASN A 420 -17.29 -19.99 10.13
CA ASN A 420 -16.18 -20.91 9.82
C ASN A 420 -15.02 -20.90 10.84
N GLY A 421 -15.30 -20.66 12.12
CA GLY A 421 -14.27 -20.62 13.18
C GLY A 421 -13.53 -19.29 13.32
N PHE A 422 -13.88 -18.27 12.54
CA PHE A 422 -13.31 -16.93 12.62
C PHE A 422 -14.35 -15.91 13.08
N ALA A 423 -13.91 -14.87 13.76
CA ALA A 423 -14.75 -13.74 14.15
C ALA A 423 -14.74 -12.67 13.06
N TYR A 424 -15.92 -12.16 12.73
CA TYR A 424 -16.10 -11.13 11.71
C TYR A 424 -16.84 -9.93 12.27
N ARG A 425 -16.59 -8.79 11.64
CA ARG A 425 -17.37 -7.57 11.74
C ARG A 425 -17.92 -7.22 10.37
N VAL A 426 -19.22 -6.97 10.28
CA VAL A 426 -19.90 -6.54 9.05
C VAL A 426 -20.50 -5.17 9.28
N TYR A 427 -20.34 -4.27 8.30
CA TYR A 427 -20.92 -2.94 8.31
C TYR A 427 -22.01 -2.87 7.25
N MET A 428 -23.26 -2.70 7.70
CA MET A 428 -24.42 -2.53 6.84
C MET A 428 -24.73 -1.04 6.71
N ASN A 429 -24.77 -0.50 5.50
CA ASN A 429 -25.13 0.89 5.22
C ASN A 429 -26.47 1.24 5.90
N ALA A 430 -26.48 2.30 6.70
CA ALA A 430 -27.65 2.68 7.50
C ALA A 430 -28.73 3.45 6.71
N GLU A 431 -28.49 3.69 5.41
CA GLU A 431 -29.45 4.24 4.46
C GLU A 431 -29.99 3.15 3.53
N THR A 432 -29.13 2.31 2.95
CA THR A 432 -29.49 1.37 1.88
C THR A 432 -29.65 -0.08 2.35
N GLY A 433 -29.07 -0.44 3.49
CA GLY A 433 -28.99 -1.83 3.97
C GLY A 433 -28.03 -2.71 3.17
N ALA A 434 -27.17 -2.13 2.31
CA ALA A 434 -26.11 -2.87 1.62
C ALA A 434 -24.91 -3.14 2.55
N GLU A 435 -24.15 -4.20 2.30
CA GLU A 435 -22.86 -4.44 2.96
C GLU A 435 -21.82 -3.45 2.41
N GLU A 436 -21.23 -2.62 3.27
CA GLU A 436 -20.18 -1.66 2.90
C GLU A 436 -18.77 -2.23 3.15
N ALA A 437 -18.63 -3.06 4.18
CA ALA A 437 -17.36 -3.72 4.50
C ALA A 437 -17.57 -4.96 5.38
N VAL A 438 -16.66 -5.93 5.22
CA VAL A 438 -16.56 -7.13 6.05
C VAL A 438 -15.10 -7.31 6.46
N GLU A 439 -14.85 -7.37 7.77
CA GLU A 439 -13.53 -7.48 8.36
C GLU A 439 -13.45 -8.73 9.23
N GLU A 440 -12.42 -9.56 9.02
CA GLU A 440 -12.03 -10.54 10.04
C GLU A 440 -11.40 -9.79 11.23
N ILE A 441 -11.76 -10.18 12.45
CA ILE A 441 -11.25 -9.55 13.67
C ILE A 441 -10.67 -10.62 14.60
N PRO A 442 -9.65 -10.28 15.42
CA PRO A 442 -9.13 -11.20 16.42
C PRO A 442 -10.24 -11.70 17.36
N GLU A 443 -10.14 -12.96 17.77
CA GLU A 443 -11.01 -13.51 18.82
C GLU A 443 -10.61 -12.90 20.16
N ALA A 444 -11.35 -11.88 20.60
CA ALA A 444 -11.20 -11.28 21.92
C ALA A 444 -11.90 -12.10 23.02
#